data_AF-A0A2V6ZBN5-F1
#
_entry.id   AF-A0A2V6ZBN5-F1
#
_cell.length_a   1.000
_cell.length_b   1.000
_cell.length_c   1.000
_cell.angle_alpha   90.00
_cell.angle_beta   90.00
_cell.angle_gamma   90.00
#
_symmetry.space_group_name_H-M   'P 1'
#
loop_
_entity.id
_entity.type
_entity.pdbx_description
1 polymer ?
#
loop_
_entity_poly.entity_id
_entity_poly.type
_entity_poly.pdbx_seq_one_letter_code
_entity_poly.pdbx_strand_id
1 'polypeptide(L)'
;MTLAALALTWCAPAAGEEWSRAYIRHLPDSAFAGVEIMPDGRKVRHLPHHDESGALDLAHLRAARSRLGQVRWADPVNAEIARLHLEEHWREAGR
;
A
#
# COMPACT_ATOMS: atom_id res chain seq x y z
N MET A 1 -31.40 42.85 1.15
CA MET A 1 -31.54 41.40 0.90
C MET A 1 -30.14 40.85 0.69
N THR A 2 -29.56 40.24 1.71
CA THR A 2 -28.19 39.73 1.67
C THR A 2 -28.25 38.29 1.15
N LEU A 3 -27.74 38.05 -0.07
CA LEU A 3 -27.60 36.71 -0.60
C LEU A 3 -26.38 36.06 0.08
N ALA A 4 -26.64 35.12 0.98
CA ALA A 4 -25.61 34.25 1.54
C ALA A 4 -25.23 33.20 0.48
N ALA A 5 -24.00 33.28 -0.01
CA ALA A 5 -23.43 32.25 -0.87
C ALA A 5 -23.02 31.04 -0.02
N LEU A 6 -23.75 29.94 -0.14
CA LEU A 6 -23.29 28.64 0.37
C LEU A 6 -22.12 28.17 -0.50
N ALA A 7 -20.91 28.21 0.05
CA ALA A 7 -19.77 27.50 -0.50
C ALA A 7 -19.95 26.00 -0.21
N LEU A 8 -20.35 25.22 -1.22
CA LEU A 8 -20.18 23.76 -1.17
C LEU A 8 -18.70 23.45 -1.37
N THR A 9 -17.98 23.22 -0.29
CA THR A 9 -16.64 22.62 -0.33
C THR A 9 -16.77 21.16 -0.76
N TRP A 10 -16.43 20.91 -2.02
CA TRP A 10 -16.24 19.57 -2.57
C TRP A 10 -15.01 18.94 -1.90
N CYS A 11 -15.22 18.14 -0.85
CA CYS A 11 -14.20 17.21 -0.38
C CYS A 11 -14.07 16.11 -1.45
N ALA A 12 -13.13 16.26 -2.38
CA ALA A 12 -12.71 15.15 -3.22
C ALA A 12 -12.18 14.04 -2.30
N PRO A 13 -12.57 12.77 -2.50
CA PRO A 13 -11.91 11.69 -1.78
C PRO A 13 -10.42 11.74 -2.14
N ALA A 14 -9.55 11.67 -1.14
CA ALA A 14 -8.13 11.46 -1.34
C ALA A 14 -7.92 10.07 -1.95
N ALA A 15 -8.14 9.96 -3.26
CA ALA A 15 -7.63 8.86 -4.04
C ALA A 15 -6.10 8.95 -3.93
N GLY A 16 -5.47 7.91 -3.39
CA GLY A 16 -4.01 7.81 -3.41
C GLY A 16 -3.50 7.96 -4.83
N GLU A 17 -2.28 8.46 -4.98
CA GLU A 17 -1.63 8.59 -6.27
C GLU A 17 -1.63 7.24 -7.01
N GLU A 18 -1.97 7.23 -8.30
CA GLU A 18 -1.87 6.00 -9.08
C GLU A 18 -0.40 5.72 -9.43
N TRP A 19 0.23 4.79 -8.72
CA TRP A 19 1.63 4.44 -8.97
C TRP A 19 1.80 3.69 -10.28
N SER A 20 2.62 4.26 -11.18
CA SER A 20 2.97 3.60 -12.43
C SER A 20 3.75 2.30 -12.19
N ARG A 21 3.64 1.34 -13.13
CA ARG A 21 4.43 0.10 -13.06
C ARG A 21 5.94 0.38 -13.08
N ALA A 22 6.37 1.48 -13.71
CA ALA A 22 7.78 1.88 -13.73
C ALA A 22 8.24 2.36 -12.36
N TYR A 23 7.43 3.18 -11.69
CA TYR A 23 7.69 3.65 -10.33
C TYR A 23 7.79 2.49 -9.34
N ILE A 24 6.79 1.61 -9.32
CA ILE A 24 6.78 0.42 -8.42
C ILE A 24 8.02 -0.44 -8.61
N ARG A 25 8.54 -0.58 -9.84
CA ARG A 25 9.76 -1.35 -10.09
C ARG A 25 11.00 -0.75 -9.43
N HIS A 26 11.08 0.57 -9.29
CA HIS A 26 12.21 1.29 -8.71
C HIS A 26 12.17 1.37 -7.18
N LEU A 27 11.02 1.09 -6.56
CA LEU A 27 10.90 1.09 -5.10
C LEU A 27 11.87 0.10 -4.45
N PRO A 28 12.42 0.42 -3.26
CA PRO A 28 13.23 -0.52 -2.49
C PRO A 28 12.37 -1.67 -1.96
N ASP A 29 13.02 -2.77 -1.54
CA ASP A 29 12.32 -3.92 -0.96
C ASP A 29 11.51 -3.57 0.29
N SER A 30 11.99 -2.61 1.09
CA SER A 30 11.31 -2.11 2.29
C SER A 30 9.96 -1.44 2.00
N ALA A 31 9.65 -1.13 0.74
CA ALA A 31 8.35 -0.59 0.37
C ALA A 31 7.23 -1.62 0.29
N PHE A 32 7.55 -2.91 0.41
CA PHE A 32 6.64 -4.03 0.16
C PHE A 32 6.37 -4.81 1.45
N ALA A 33 5.15 -5.33 1.61
CA ALA A 33 4.82 -6.12 2.79
C ALA A 33 5.39 -7.55 2.74
N GLY A 34 5.84 -7.99 1.57
CA GLY A 34 6.44 -9.31 1.40
C GLY A 34 7.40 -9.34 0.22
N VAL A 35 8.54 -9.99 0.42
CA VAL A 35 9.55 -10.21 -0.62
C VAL A 35 9.96 -11.68 -0.58
N GLU A 36 9.68 -12.41 -1.66
CA GLU A 36 9.98 -13.84 -1.79
C GLU A 36 11.13 -14.05 -2.79
N ILE A 37 12.06 -14.94 -2.45
CA ILE A 37 13.07 -15.42 -3.38
C ILE A 37 12.61 -16.78 -3.90
N MET A 38 12.33 -16.83 -5.21
CA MET A 38 11.89 -18.05 -5.89
C MET A 38 13.06 -19.03 -6.06
N PRO A 39 12.78 -20.32 -6.31
CA PRO A 39 13.85 -21.32 -6.52
C PRO A 39 14.81 -21.00 -7.68
N ASP A 40 14.37 -20.19 -8.66
CA ASP A 40 15.18 -19.70 -9.77
C ASP A 40 16.06 -18.47 -9.41
N GLY A 41 16.03 -18.04 -8.15
CA GLY A 41 16.74 -16.86 -7.64
C GLY A 41 16.02 -15.53 -7.90
N ARG A 42 14.86 -15.54 -8.56
CA ARG A 42 14.10 -14.32 -8.84
C ARG A 42 13.42 -13.80 -7.56
N LYS A 43 13.52 -12.49 -7.36
CA LYS A 43 12.80 -11.78 -6.30
C LYS A 43 11.39 -11.38 -6.76
N VAL A 44 10.39 -11.76 -5.99
CA VAL A 44 8.99 -11.35 -6.17
C VAL A 44 8.58 -10.48 -4.99
N ARG A 45 8.10 -9.27 -5.28
CA ARG A 45 7.77 -8.25 -4.27
C ARG A 45 6.26 -8.02 -4.28
N HIS A 46 5.64 -7.98 -3.11
CA HIS A 46 4.20 -8.00 -2.94
C HIS A 46 3.70 -6.78 -2.16
N LEU A 47 2.55 -6.24 -2.58
CA LEU A 47 1.78 -5.27 -1.79
C LEU A 47 2.61 -4.02 -1.39
N PRO A 48 3.03 -3.19 -2.36
CA PRO A 48 3.76 -1.96 -2.08
C PRO A 48 2.88 -0.95 -1.33
N HIS A 49 3.44 -0.30 -0.31
CA HIS A 49 2.73 0.67 0.55
C HIS A 49 3.62 1.76 1.16
N HIS A 50 4.93 1.76 0.90
CA HIS A 50 5.77 2.94 1.12
C HIS A 50 6.24 3.52 -0.22
N ASP A 51 6.49 4.83 -0.23
CA ASP A 51 7.10 5.50 -1.37
C ASP A 51 8.63 5.30 -1.41
N GLU A 52 9.30 5.92 -2.39
CA GLU A 52 10.76 5.81 -2.56
C GLU A 52 11.57 6.39 -1.38
N SER A 53 10.98 7.31 -0.61
CA SER A 53 11.59 7.87 0.61
C SER A 53 11.39 6.97 1.83
N GLY A 54 10.56 5.93 1.71
CA GLY A 54 10.14 5.07 2.82
C GLY A 54 8.94 5.60 3.59
N ALA A 55 8.31 6.69 3.15
CA ALA A 55 7.12 7.21 3.81
C ALA A 55 5.91 6.31 3.54
N LEU A 56 5.11 6.07 4.58
CA LEU A 56 3.90 5.26 4.49
C LEU A 56 2.82 5.98 3.67
N ASP A 57 2.33 5.34 2.61
CA ASP A 57 1.19 5.80 1.85
C ASP A 57 -0.09 5.09 2.33
N LEU A 58 -1.01 5.83 2.95
CA LEU A 58 -2.23 5.27 3.54
C LEU A 58 -3.21 4.68 2.51
N ALA A 59 -3.23 5.22 1.29
CA ALA A 59 -4.10 4.70 0.24
C ALA A 59 -3.57 3.37 -0.29
N HIS A 60 -2.25 3.29 -0.50
CA HIS A 60 -1.59 2.04 -0.86
C HIS A 60 -1.60 1.01 0.26
N LEU A 61 -1.48 1.41 1.53
CA LEU A 61 -1.68 0.51 2.68
C LEU A 61 -3.08 -0.11 2.68
N ARG A 62 -4.13 0.70 2.46
CA ARG A 62 -5.51 0.21 2.38
C ARG A 62 -5.69 -0.77 1.21
N ALA A 63 -5.12 -0.44 0.04
CA ALA A 63 -5.17 -1.31 -1.13
C ALA A 63 -4.36 -2.60 -0.92
N ALA A 64 -3.23 -2.54 -0.24
CA ALA A 64 -2.41 -3.69 0.11
C ALA A 64 -3.19 -4.67 1.00
N ARG A 65 -3.82 -4.17 2.06
CA ARG A 65 -4.67 -4.97 2.96
C ARG A 65 -5.83 -5.65 2.24
N SER A 66 -6.53 -4.94 1.35
CA SER A 66 -7.67 -5.52 0.62
C SER A 66 -7.26 -6.59 -0.41
N ARG A 67 -6.03 -6.53 -0.91
CA ARG A 67 -5.48 -7.48 -1.88
C ARG A 67 -4.72 -8.64 -1.26
N LEU A 68 -4.45 -8.65 0.05
CA LEU A 68 -3.66 -9.68 0.72
C LEU A 68 -4.12 -11.11 0.38
N GLY A 69 -5.43 -11.37 0.45
CA GLY A 69 -6.01 -12.68 0.14
C GLY A 69 -6.02 -13.06 -1.35
N GLN A 70 -5.63 -12.15 -2.23
CA GLN A 70 -5.53 -12.37 -3.69
C GLN A 70 -4.10 -12.68 -4.14
N VAL A 71 -3.11 -12.47 -3.27
CA VAL A 71 -1.70 -12.75 -3.57
C VAL A 71 -1.46 -14.25 -3.59
N ARG A 72 -0.74 -14.71 -4.63
CA ARG A 72 -0.23 -16.08 -4.69
C ARG A 72 1.13 -16.11 -4.03
N TRP A 73 1.15 -16.58 -2.79
CA TRP A 73 2.36 -16.76 -2.01
C TRP A 73 3.06 -18.07 -2.38
N ALA A 74 4.39 -18.06 -2.46
CA ALA A 74 5.16 -19.28 -2.63
C ALA A 74 5.21 -20.07 -1.32
N ASP A 75 5.36 -19.37 -0.19
CA ASP A 75 5.24 -19.94 1.16
C ASP A 75 4.06 -19.29 1.90
N PRO A 76 3.07 -20.05 2.40
CA PRO A 76 1.95 -19.50 3.16
C PRO A 76 2.38 -18.75 4.44
N VAL A 77 3.56 -19.03 5.00
CA VAL A 77 4.10 -18.26 6.14
C VAL A 77 4.35 -16.80 5.76
N ASN A 78 4.76 -16.52 4.52
CA ASN A 78 4.98 -15.16 4.04
C ASN A 78 3.67 -14.35 3.98
N ALA A 79 2.53 -15.01 3.73
CA ALA A 79 1.22 -14.37 3.77
C ALA A 79 0.90 -13.83 5.17
N GLU A 80 1.21 -14.62 6.20
CA GLU A 80 0.97 -14.25 7.60
C GLU A 80 1.92 -13.15 8.06
N ILE A 81 3.19 -13.21 7.67
CA ILE A 81 4.17 -12.14 7.94
C ILE A 81 3.69 -10.83 7.30
N ALA A 82 3.28 -10.86 6.03
CA ALA A 82 2.76 -9.68 5.34
C ALA A 82 1.47 -9.15 5.99
N ARG A 83 0.59 -10.03 6.48
CA ARG A 83 -0.61 -9.63 7.23
C ARG A 83 -0.24 -8.84 8.48
N LEU A 84 0.66 -9.39 9.30
CA LEU A 84 1.10 -8.76 10.55
C LEU A 84 1.77 -7.41 10.28
N HIS A 85 2.65 -7.33 9.28
CA HIS A 85 3.31 -6.10 8.83
C HIS A 85 2.30 -5.01 8.45
N LEU A 86 1.29 -5.34 7.63
CA LEU A 86 0.26 -4.38 7.22
C LEU A 86 -0.68 -3.98 8.36
N GLU A 87 -0.89 -4.86 9.34
CA GLU A 87 -1.69 -4.55 10.54
C GLU A 87 -0.96 -3.63 11.50
N GLU A 88 0.35 -3.80 11.66
CA GLU A 88 1.20 -2.93 12.46
C GLU A 88 1.12 -1.49 11.94
N HIS A 89 1.41 -1.27 10.65
CA HIS A 89 1.31 0.06 10.05
C HIS A 89 -0.07 0.68 10.13
N TRP A 90 -1.13 -0.13 10.07
CA TRP A 90 -2.50 0.37 10.23
C TRP A 90 -2.76 0.89 11.64
N ARG A 91 -2.30 0.17 12.67
CA ARG A 91 -2.41 0.60 14.06
C ARG A 91 -1.56 1.86 14.31
N GLU A 92 -0.34 1.88 13.79
CA GLU A 92 0.57 3.05 13.88
C GLU A 92 -0.01 4.29 13.22
N ALA A 93 -0.76 4.12 12.12
CA ALA A 93 -1.50 5.19 11.45
C ALA A 93 -2.77 5.64 12.21
N GLY A 94 -3.06 5.08 13.39
CA GLY A 94 -4.21 5.42 14.22
C GLY A 94 -5.55 4.95 13.64
N ARG A 95 -5.56 3.80 12.96
CA ARG A 95 -6.73 3.25 12.26
C ARG A 95 -7.20 1.91 12.82
#